data_AF-A0A951FAC0-F1
#
_entry.id   AF-A0A951FAC0-F1
#
_cell.length_a   1.000
_cell.length_b   1.000
_cell.length_c   1.000
_cell.angle_alpha   90.00
_cell.angle_beta   90.00
_cell.angle_gamma   90.00
#
_symmetry.space_group_name_H-M   'P 1'
#
loop_
_entity.id
_entity.type
_entity.pdbx_description
1 polymer ?
#
loop_
_entity_poly.entity_id
_entity_poly.type
_entity_poly.pdbx_seq_one_letter_code
_entity_poly.pdbx_strand_id
1 'polypeptide(L)'
;MSHKRIYLVTLLLALVLPVLAACGGGSGTTTTTTTTTGESSPAASASPAASASASPDASPAASASASAAASSEASPATTATTAAEASPAGTAEAATSGTAGGAATLDFSKLEVEDGATLRFLAAGNTTEQQLYTDAAQRFNETFPNAKLNFEPVPAEYETTITAGFSGGNAPDVFLLNGQLMGQLAPQGLLLPLDDAMGQVGRQASDYYEQLIQLYQQDNKTYGLPKDFNPLVLFVNTDLAQQAGVDPATIQSWDDLRAAAEKMTQGEGANKVYGLCLTPDIERYGASMLQNNNAVIENNTAVFNNEQGVQAIQFWKDIQAAGFAATFQDLSAGWCGEAFAKQSAAMVVEGGWIVPFMADPQQGGQDVKYTAVPLPIPEGGQQTSLLFTNGFAANAQSQYPKAAAAAVLFLTSEQNQQALIPTGLAQPSLQSLANDSYFQENEVAKVLVQAGQNGRVSDTLFGGPAKKADVVRAINQSGIEQILVGGSDVKGALDQAAQEVDQILQR
;
A
#
# COMPACT_ATOMS: atom_id res chain seq x y z
N MET A 1 36.28 -16.33 -46.78
CA MET A 1 35.68 -17.38 -45.94
C MET A 1 34.91 -16.68 -44.83
N SER A 2 33.66 -16.32 -45.13
CA SER A 2 32.39 -16.80 -44.51
C SER A 2 32.00 -15.93 -43.30
N HIS A 3 31.45 -14.73 -43.55
CA HIS A 3 30.01 -14.35 -43.61
C HIS A 3 29.48 -13.87 -42.23
N LYS A 4 29.42 -12.57 -41.88
CA LYS A 4 28.47 -11.49 -42.30
C LYS A 4 27.00 -11.95 -42.14
N ARG A 5 26.06 -11.26 -41.49
CA ARG A 5 25.81 -9.80 -41.37
C ARG A 5 24.64 -9.52 -40.40
N ILE A 6 24.74 -8.40 -39.68
CA ILE A 6 23.66 -7.53 -39.20
C ILE A 6 23.05 -6.79 -40.41
N TYR A 7 21.73 -6.55 -40.46
CA TYR A 7 21.12 -5.31 -41.02
C TYR A 7 19.62 -5.15 -40.68
N LEU A 8 19.33 -3.95 -40.17
CA LEU A 8 18.08 -3.18 -40.12
C LEU A 8 17.14 -3.36 -41.33
N VAL A 9 15.81 -3.29 -41.09
CA VAL A 9 14.85 -2.68 -42.03
C VAL A 9 13.72 -1.94 -41.28
N THR A 10 13.54 -0.68 -41.68
CA THR A 10 12.55 0.31 -41.24
C THR A 10 11.34 0.33 -42.20
N LEU A 11 10.15 0.65 -41.66
CA LEU A 11 9.00 1.36 -42.26
C LEU A 11 8.43 0.97 -43.64
N LEU A 12 7.14 0.63 -43.68
CA LEU A 12 6.18 1.16 -44.70
C LEU A 12 4.74 0.80 -44.32
N LEU A 13 3.96 1.80 -43.91
CA LEU A 13 2.51 1.73 -43.70
C LEU A 13 1.86 2.61 -44.78
N ALA A 14 1.09 2.01 -45.69
CA ALA A 14 0.25 2.73 -46.63
C ALA A 14 -1.01 1.90 -46.97
N LEU A 15 -2.16 2.48 -46.59
CA LEU A 15 -3.47 2.51 -47.28
C LEU A 15 -4.04 1.23 -47.93
N VAL A 16 -5.29 0.90 -47.58
CA VAL A 16 -6.48 0.89 -48.48
C VAL A 16 -7.73 0.36 -47.71
N LEU A 17 -8.80 1.14 -47.71
CA LEU A 17 -10.21 0.82 -47.37
C LEU A 17 -11.00 0.61 -48.69
N PRO A 18 -12.31 0.28 -48.69
CA PRO A 18 -13.02 -0.99 -48.46
C PRO A 18 -13.80 -1.43 -49.74
N VAL A 19 -14.68 -2.47 -49.68
CA VAL A 19 -16.04 -2.51 -50.31
C VAL A 19 -16.70 -3.91 -50.25
N LEU A 20 -18.00 -3.85 -49.89
CA LEU A 20 -19.18 -4.74 -49.97
C LEU A 20 -19.15 -6.10 -50.69
N ALA A 21 -19.90 -7.08 -50.11
CA ALA A 21 -21.16 -7.67 -50.63
C ALA A 21 -21.58 -8.85 -49.71
N ALA A 22 -22.71 -8.84 -49.00
CA ALA A 22 -24.11 -9.04 -49.44
C ALA A 22 -24.44 -10.44 -50.01
N CYS A 23 -25.16 -11.25 -49.22
CA CYS A 23 -26.20 -12.27 -49.54
C CYS A 23 -26.59 -12.91 -48.18
N GLY A 24 -27.80 -12.77 -47.61
CA GLY A 24 -29.10 -13.31 -48.04
C GLY A 24 -29.28 -14.73 -47.48
N GLY A 25 -30.32 -15.18 -46.79
CA GLY A 25 -31.63 -14.70 -46.36
C GLY A 25 -32.40 -15.88 -45.74
N GLY A 26 -33.58 -15.63 -45.13
CA GLY A 26 -34.55 -16.66 -44.70
C GLY A 26 -35.14 -16.37 -43.31
N SER A 27 -36.22 -15.60 -43.19
CA SER A 27 -37.66 -15.94 -43.36
C SER A 27 -38.32 -16.56 -42.13
N GLY A 28 -39.29 -15.84 -41.56
CA GLY A 28 -40.15 -16.32 -40.46
C GLY A 28 -41.13 -15.26 -39.97
N THR A 29 -42.14 -14.97 -40.77
CA THR A 29 -43.30 -14.08 -40.53
C THR A 29 -44.23 -14.57 -39.42
N THR A 30 -44.72 -13.67 -38.55
CA THR A 30 -46.16 -13.57 -38.25
C THR A 30 -46.53 -12.13 -37.87
N THR A 31 -47.39 -11.55 -38.71
CA THR A 31 -48.13 -10.28 -38.57
C THR A 31 -49.28 -10.48 -37.58
N THR A 32 -49.67 -9.52 -36.74
CA THR A 32 -50.77 -8.57 -37.04
C THR A 32 -50.72 -7.42 -36.00
N THR A 33 -50.41 -6.16 -36.37
CA THR A 33 -51.33 -5.03 -36.71
C THR A 33 -52.22 -4.68 -35.51
N THR A 34 -52.39 -3.45 -34.99
CA THR A 34 -52.28 -2.05 -35.46
C THR A 34 -52.64 -1.19 -34.22
N THR A 35 -52.38 0.10 -34.00
CA THR A 35 -52.24 1.28 -34.88
C THR A 35 -51.81 2.46 -33.98
N THR A 36 -50.88 3.29 -34.48
CA THR A 36 -50.83 4.79 -34.49
C THR A 36 -51.23 5.58 -33.23
N THR A 37 -50.46 6.56 -32.78
CA THR A 37 -50.10 7.84 -33.46
C THR A 37 -48.85 8.44 -32.77
N GLY A 38 -47.83 8.94 -33.51
CA GLY A 38 -47.63 10.38 -33.83
C GLY A 38 -46.99 11.12 -32.64
N GLU A 39 -45.91 11.90 -32.70
CA GLU A 39 -45.39 12.73 -33.77
C GLU A 39 -44.00 13.31 -33.38
N SER A 40 -43.18 13.59 -34.41
CA SER A 40 -42.15 14.64 -34.54
C SER A 40 -40.99 14.81 -33.54
N SER A 41 -39.79 14.49 -34.03
CA SER A 41 -38.59 15.35 -33.90
C SER A 41 -38.50 16.25 -35.14
N PRO A 42 -37.81 17.41 -35.09
CA PRO A 42 -36.62 17.49 -35.96
C PRO A 42 -35.44 18.27 -35.38
N ALA A 43 -34.33 18.14 -36.10
CA ALA A 43 -32.98 18.57 -35.79
C ALA A 43 -32.62 20.00 -36.24
N ALA A 44 -31.50 20.47 -35.66
CA ALA A 44 -30.37 21.19 -36.28
C ALA A 44 -30.42 22.69 -36.67
N SER A 45 -29.34 23.33 -36.22
CA SER A 45 -28.53 24.40 -36.83
C SER A 45 -28.94 25.87 -36.68
N ALA A 46 -28.08 26.65 -36.01
CA ALA A 46 -27.38 27.80 -36.58
C ALA A 46 -26.41 28.41 -35.54
N SER A 47 -25.14 28.56 -35.93
CA SER A 47 -24.21 29.58 -35.38
C SER A 47 -24.36 30.85 -36.23
N PRO A 48 -24.00 32.04 -35.72
CA PRO A 48 -22.69 32.58 -36.15
C PRO A 48 -21.94 33.45 -35.10
N ALA A 49 -20.60 33.44 -35.24
CA ALA A 49 -19.63 34.55 -35.24
C ALA A 49 -19.62 35.61 -34.10
N ALA A 50 -18.53 36.29 -33.73
CA ALA A 50 -17.07 36.21 -33.90
C ALA A 50 -16.50 37.50 -33.24
N SER A 51 -15.34 37.40 -32.57
CA SER A 51 -14.25 38.41 -32.45
C SER A 51 -13.41 38.05 -31.22
N ALA A 52 -12.19 37.49 -31.26
CA ALA A 52 -10.96 37.79 -32.00
C ALA A 52 -10.33 39.15 -31.65
N SER A 53 -9.24 39.10 -30.88
CA SER A 53 -7.89 39.63 -31.18
C SER A 53 -7.17 39.93 -29.86
N ALA A 54 -5.86 39.92 -29.71
CA ALA A 54 -4.72 39.31 -30.38
C ALA A 54 -3.52 39.71 -29.50
N SER A 55 -2.57 38.80 -29.30
CA SER A 55 -1.22 39.15 -28.84
C SER A 55 -0.51 40.04 -29.86
N PRO A 56 0.61 40.66 -29.46
CA PRO A 56 1.76 40.64 -30.35
C PRO A 56 3.03 40.16 -29.66
N ASP A 57 3.74 39.36 -30.45
CA ASP A 57 5.12 38.93 -30.35
C ASP A 57 6.09 40.11 -30.55
N ALA A 58 7.25 40.09 -29.90
CA ALA A 58 8.50 40.68 -30.40
C ALA A 58 9.66 40.45 -29.42
N SER A 59 10.58 39.57 -29.80
CA SER A 59 12.00 39.65 -29.42
C SER A 59 12.71 40.74 -30.26
N PRO A 60 13.81 41.37 -29.81
CA PRO A 60 15.11 40.84 -30.25
C PRO A 60 16.33 41.09 -29.31
N ALA A 61 17.38 40.30 -29.58
CA ALA A 61 18.82 40.63 -29.60
C ALA A 61 19.62 40.95 -28.30
N ALA A 62 20.48 39.98 -27.96
CA ALA A 62 21.93 40.05 -27.68
C ALA A 62 22.60 41.35 -27.15
N SER A 63 23.33 41.20 -26.04
CA SER A 63 24.70 41.71 -25.90
C SER A 63 25.51 40.92 -24.86
N ALA A 64 26.70 40.50 -25.25
CA ALA A 64 27.72 39.89 -24.41
C ALA A 64 28.40 40.91 -23.48
N SER A 65 28.85 40.45 -22.32
CA SER A 65 30.17 40.83 -21.77
C SER A 65 30.65 39.76 -20.80
N ALA A 66 31.90 39.36 -21.02
CA ALA A 66 32.68 38.44 -20.21
C ALA A 66 33.67 39.23 -19.34
N SER A 67 34.00 38.71 -18.15
CA SER A 67 35.31 38.80 -17.48
C SER A 67 35.26 37.86 -16.27
N ALA A 68 35.89 36.68 -16.30
CA ALA A 68 37.25 36.40 -15.81
C ALA A 68 37.43 36.79 -14.33
N ALA A 69 37.51 35.85 -13.37
CA ALA A 69 38.56 34.84 -13.08
C ALA A 69 39.52 35.29 -11.95
N ALA A 70 40.08 34.29 -11.27
CA ALA A 70 41.08 34.28 -10.17
C ALA A 70 40.49 34.40 -8.74
N SER A 71 40.53 33.39 -7.86
CA SER A 71 41.61 32.50 -7.38
C SER A 71 42.62 33.17 -6.44
N SER A 72 42.60 32.75 -5.17
CA SER A 72 43.76 32.36 -4.33
C SER A 72 43.23 32.02 -2.92
N GLU A 73 43.36 30.78 -2.42
CA GLU A 73 44.53 30.21 -1.75
C GLU A 73 45.20 31.13 -0.71
N ALA A 74 45.21 30.70 0.57
CA ALA A 74 46.45 30.30 1.25
C ALA A 74 46.19 29.81 2.68
N SER A 75 46.66 28.59 2.95
CA SER A 75 47.06 28.10 4.27
C SER A 75 48.44 28.66 4.65
N PRO A 76 48.88 28.50 5.91
CA PRO A 76 50.15 27.81 6.18
C PRO A 76 49.95 26.71 7.27
N ALA A 77 50.46 25.48 7.14
CA ALA A 77 51.84 24.99 7.33
C ALA A 77 52.35 25.16 8.79
N THR A 78 53.05 24.26 9.50
CA THR A 78 53.52 22.85 9.39
C THR A 78 54.27 22.53 10.70
N THR A 79 54.25 21.30 11.21
CA THR A 79 55.39 20.51 11.80
C THR A 79 54.82 19.20 12.36
N ALA A 80 54.98 18.03 11.72
CA ALA A 80 56.14 17.14 11.59
C ALA A 80 56.55 16.39 12.87
N THR A 81 56.34 15.07 12.91
CA THR A 81 57.34 14.07 13.35
C THR A 81 57.02 12.70 12.72
N THR A 82 58.06 12.13 12.11
CA THR A 82 58.34 10.83 11.47
C THR A 82 57.96 9.60 12.33
N ALA A 83 57.30 8.56 11.79
CA ALA A 83 57.73 7.45 10.89
C ALA A 83 58.26 6.19 11.62
N ALA A 84 57.61 5.04 11.39
CA ALA A 84 58.24 3.72 11.33
C ALA A 84 57.28 2.69 10.68
N GLU A 85 57.71 2.13 9.54
CA GLU A 85 57.16 0.99 8.82
C GLU A 85 57.26 -0.33 9.60
N ALA A 86 56.23 -1.19 9.48
CA ALA A 86 56.40 -2.62 9.15
C ALA A 86 55.02 -3.26 8.84
N SER A 87 54.93 -3.91 7.68
CA SER A 87 53.93 -4.92 7.30
C SER A 87 54.71 -6.21 6.95
N PRO A 88 54.11 -7.41 6.74
CA PRO A 88 52.69 -7.75 6.76
C PRO A 88 52.36 -9.12 7.43
N ALA A 89 51.09 -9.53 7.28
CA ALA A 89 50.55 -10.89 7.30
C ALA A 89 50.00 -11.44 8.62
N GLY A 90 48.67 -11.37 8.75
CA GLY A 90 47.86 -12.16 9.66
C GLY A 90 46.40 -12.06 9.23
N THR A 91 45.87 -13.14 8.66
CA THR A 91 44.47 -13.37 8.29
C THR A 91 43.50 -12.91 9.39
N ALA A 92 42.66 -11.93 9.09
CA ALA A 92 41.58 -11.51 9.97
C ALA A 92 40.31 -12.30 9.62
N GLU A 93 39.97 -13.24 10.51
CA GLU A 93 38.62 -13.77 10.69
C GLU A 93 37.64 -12.59 10.86
N ALA A 94 36.56 -12.62 10.10
CA ALA A 94 35.44 -11.71 10.27
C ALA A 94 34.76 -12.02 11.61
N ALA A 95 35.03 -11.18 12.61
CA ALA A 95 34.33 -11.17 13.88
C ALA A 95 32.89 -10.66 13.64
N THR A 96 31.94 -11.58 13.65
CA THR A 96 30.54 -11.29 13.91
C THR A 96 30.39 -11.04 15.41
N SER A 97 30.18 -9.78 15.78
CA SER A 97 29.74 -9.43 17.13
C SER A 97 28.73 -8.29 17.06
N GLY A 98 27.47 -8.67 16.85
CA GLY A 98 26.30 -7.84 17.11
C GLY A 98 25.35 -8.67 17.94
N THR A 99 25.36 -8.45 19.26
CA THR A 99 24.51 -9.12 20.23
C THR A 99 23.08 -8.59 20.10
N ALA A 100 22.27 -9.20 19.23
CA ALA A 100 20.82 -9.09 19.27
C ALA A 100 20.28 -10.12 20.27
N GLY A 101 19.33 -9.70 21.12
CA GLY A 101 18.67 -10.57 22.09
C GLY A 101 18.12 -11.83 21.42
N GLY A 102 18.39 -12.99 22.04
CA GLY A 102 18.11 -14.29 21.47
C GLY A 102 16.62 -14.55 21.23
N ALA A 103 16.15 -14.22 20.04
CA ALA A 103 15.06 -14.93 19.39
C ALA A 103 15.57 -16.32 19.00
N ALA A 104 14.81 -17.37 19.29
CA ALA A 104 15.21 -18.72 18.89
C ALA A 104 15.14 -18.83 17.36
N THR A 105 16.30 -18.81 16.70
CA THR A 105 16.42 -19.07 15.27
C THR A 105 15.80 -20.44 14.96
N LEU A 106 14.82 -20.48 14.05
CA LEU A 106 14.20 -21.74 13.62
C LEU A 106 15.26 -22.70 13.06
N ASP A 107 15.22 -23.95 13.52
CA ASP A 107 16.08 -25.02 12.99
C ASP A 107 15.42 -25.64 11.75
N PHE A 108 15.66 -25.03 10.60
CA PHE A 108 15.11 -25.49 9.31
C PHE A 108 15.62 -26.87 8.88
N SER A 109 16.68 -27.41 9.48
CA SER A 109 17.16 -28.77 9.17
C SER A 109 16.17 -29.87 9.57
N LYS A 110 15.18 -29.53 10.41
CA LYS A 110 14.10 -30.43 10.82
C LYS A 110 12.96 -30.53 9.81
N LEU A 111 12.89 -29.61 8.84
CA LEU A 111 11.89 -29.66 7.78
C LEU A 111 12.41 -30.52 6.63
N GLU A 112 11.69 -31.61 6.36
CA GLU A 112 11.92 -32.38 5.15
C GLU A 112 11.33 -31.64 3.94
N VAL A 113 12.07 -31.56 2.83
CA VAL A 113 11.57 -31.06 1.55
C VAL A 113 11.65 -32.16 0.50
N GLU A 114 10.73 -32.18 -0.46
CA GLU A 114 10.77 -33.14 -1.56
C GLU A 114 12.01 -32.90 -2.44
N ASP A 115 12.71 -33.99 -2.82
CA ASP A 115 13.92 -33.91 -3.64
C ASP A 115 13.62 -33.39 -5.05
N GLY A 116 14.36 -32.37 -5.49
CA GLY A 116 14.15 -31.70 -6.77
C GLY A 116 12.91 -30.80 -6.82
N ALA A 117 12.31 -30.46 -5.67
CA ALA A 117 11.17 -29.56 -5.62
C ALA A 117 11.46 -28.21 -6.30
N THR A 118 10.56 -27.77 -7.17
CA THR A 118 10.66 -26.47 -7.83
C THR A 118 9.34 -25.72 -7.62
N LEU A 119 9.36 -24.78 -6.71
CA LEU A 119 8.21 -24.00 -6.26
C LEU A 119 8.08 -22.70 -7.05
N ARG A 120 6.84 -22.32 -7.36
CA ARG A 120 6.47 -20.99 -7.83
C ARG A 120 5.97 -20.14 -6.66
N PHE A 121 6.54 -18.95 -6.50
CA PHE A 121 6.17 -18.00 -5.46
C PHE A 121 5.69 -16.68 -6.06
N LEU A 122 4.41 -16.34 -5.86
CA LEU A 122 3.82 -15.09 -6.40
C LEU A 122 3.44 -14.15 -5.27
N ALA A 123 3.90 -12.91 -5.34
CA ALA A 123 3.48 -11.84 -4.43
C ALA A 123 3.33 -10.51 -5.17
N ALA A 124 2.40 -9.70 -4.69
CA ALA A 124 2.35 -8.27 -4.98
C ALA A 124 3.33 -7.52 -4.08
N GLY A 125 3.68 -6.30 -4.48
CA GLY A 125 4.50 -5.40 -3.68
C GLY A 125 5.25 -4.36 -4.53
N ASN A 126 5.69 -3.30 -3.86
CA ASN A 126 6.56 -2.29 -4.48
C ASN A 126 7.99 -2.84 -4.72
N THR A 127 8.87 -2.03 -5.30
CA THR A 127 10.25 -2.42 -5.59
C THR A 127 11.01 -2.92 -4.36
N THR A 128 10.82 -2.27 -3.19
CA THR A 128 11.44 -2.68 -1.93
C THR A 128 10.96 -4.06 -1.48
N GLU A 129 9.65 -4.32 -1.52
CA GLU A 129 9.07 -5.63 -1.21
C GLU A 129 9.55 -6.72 -2.17
N GLN A 130 9.57 -6.44 -3.48
CA GLN A 130 10.05 -7.39 -4.48
C GLN A 130 11.53 -7.76 -4.25
N GLN A 131 12.36 -6.81 -3.81
CA GLN A 131 13.73 -7.10 -3.43
C GLN A 131 13.79 -7.99 -2.18
N LEU A 132 13.01 -7.68 -1.14
CA LEU A 132 12.94 -8.51 0.07
C LEU A 132 12.53 -9.96 -0.25
N TYR A 133 11.56 -10.15 -1.15
CA TYR A 133 11.11 -11.48 -1.59
C TYR A 133 12.15 -12.21 -2.44
N THR A 134 12.85 -11.49 -3.31
CA THR A 134 13.94 -12.03 -4.12
C THR A 134 15.07 -12.53 -3.22
N ASP A 135 15.49 -11.71 -2.26
CA ASP A 135 16.56 -12.06 -1.33
C ASP A 135 16.15 -13.21 -0.41
N ALA A 136 14.89 -13.24 0.05
CA ALA A 136 14.37 -14.33 0.85
C ALA A 136 14.31 -15.65 0.06
N ALA A 137 13.93 -15.61 -1.22
CA ALA A 137 13.95 -16.78 -2.09
C ALA A 137 15.39 -17.27 -2.36
N GLN A 138 16.35 -16.37 -2.51
CA GLN A 138 17.76 -16.75 -2.61
C GLN A 138 18.23 -17.46 -1.33
N ARG A 139 17.99 -16.87 -0.15
CA ARG A 139 18.34 -17.48 1.14
C ARG A 139 17.66 -18.83 1.34
N PHE A 140 16.43 -19.01 0.86
CA PHE A 140 15.73 -20.30 0.88
C PHE A 140 16.49 -21.33 0.04
N ASN A 141 16.89 -20.98 -1.18
CA ASN A 141 17.62 -21.89 -2.09
C ASN A 141 18.99 -22.29 -1.54
N GLU A 142 19.63 -21.43 -0.75
CA GLU A 142 20.87 -21.74 -0.03
C GLU A 142 20.62 -22.67 1.16
N THR A 143 19.51 -22.49 1.88
CA THR A 143 19.13 -23.30 3.05
C THR A 143 18.65 -24.69 2.66
N PHE A 144 17.91 -24.80 1.56
CA PHE A 144 17.33 -26.05 1.04
C PHE A 144 17.91 -26.36 -0.35
N PRO A 145 19.17 -26.85 -0.47
CA PRO A 145 19.84 -27.00 -1.76
C PRO A 145 19.17 -28.01 -2.72
N ASN A 146 18.29 -28.88 -2.20
CA ASN A 146 17.52 -29.85 -2.97
C ASN A 146 16.13 -29.33 -3.41
N ALA A 147 15.78 -28.09 -3.05
CA ALA A 147 14.55 -27.42 -3.44
C ALA A 147 14.86 -26.03 -4.02
N LYS A 148 13.95 -25.52 -4.86
CA LYS A 148 14.05 -24.18 -5.44
C LYS A 148 12.77 -23.40 -5.24
N LEU A 149 12.88 -22.19 -4.72
CA LEU A 149 11.82 -21.18 -4.66
C LEU A 149 12.07 -20.14 -5.75
N ASN A 150 11.18 -20.07 -6.74
CA ASN A 150 11.26 -19.09 -7.82
C ASN A 150 10.22 -17.99 -7.59
N PHE A 151 10.70 -16.79 -7.30
CA PHE A 151 9.83 -15.63 -7.14
C PHE A 151 9.39 -15.07 -8.50
N GLU A 152 8.09 -14.88 -8.67
CA GLU A 152 7.46 -14.26 -9.84
C GLU A 152 6.61 -13.07 -9.36
N PRO A 153 7.08 -11.82 -9.52
CA PRO A 153 6.35 -10.65 -9.03
C PRO A 153 5.06 -10.43 -9.82
N VAL A 154 3.98 -10.08 -9.12
CA VAL A 154 2.69 -9.73 -9.70
C VAL A 154 2.23 -8.39 -9.10
N PRO A 155 2.76 -7.25 -9.59
CA PRO A 155 2.57 -5.95 -8.97
C PRO A 155 1.16 -5.35 -9.16
N ALA A 156 0.37 -5.86 -10.10
CA ALA A 156 -0.98 -5.39 -10.41
C ALA A 156 -1.91 -6.58 -10.68
N GLU A 157 -3.22 -6.38 -10.50
CA GLU A 157 -4.25 -7.42 -10.70
C GLU A 157 -3.95 -8.72 -9.93
N TYR A 158 -3.40 -8.58 -8.71
CA TYR A 158 -2.88 -9.70 -7.93
C TYR A 158 -3.95 -10.72 -7.58
N GLU A 159 -5.04 -10.26 -6.95
CA GLU A 159 -6.15 -11.10 -6.51
C GLU A 159 -6.81 -11.82 -7.69
N THR A 160 -7.00 -11.11 -8.79
CA THR A 160 -7.53 -11.66 -10.05
C THR A 160 -6.61 -12.75 -10.58
N THR A 161 -5.29 -12.50 -10.61
CA THR A 161 -4.29 -13.46 -11.08
C THR A 161 -4.25 -14.73 -10.23
N ILE A 162 -4.23 -14.59 -8.90
CA ILE A 162 -4.22 -15.73 -7.98
C ILE A 162 -5.52 -16.55 -8.12
N THR A 163 -6.68 -15.89 -8.10
CA THR A 163 -7.99 -16.57 -8.19
C THR A 163 -8.17 -17.30 -9.52
N ALA A 164 -7.74 -16.68 -10.63
CA ALA A 164 -7.73 -17.31 -11.95
C ALA A 164 -6.76 -18.50 -12.00
N GLY A 165 -5.60 -18.40 -11.35
CA GLY A 165 -4.64 -19.49 -11.20
C GLY A 165 -5.27 -20.72 -10.54
N PHE A 166 -5.96 -20.54 -9.41
CA PHE A 166 -6.67 -21.63 -8.72
C PHE A 166 -7.79 -22.22 -9.59
N SER A 167 -8.61 -21.36 -10.21
CA SER A 167 -9.72 -21.80 -11.07
C SER A 167 -9.24 -22.55 -12.32
N GLY A 168 -8.08 -22.17 -12.86
CA GLY A 168 -7.48 -22.76 -14.06
C GLY A 168 -6.52 -23.92 -13.81
N GLY A 169 -6.28 -24.30 -12.55
CA GLY A 169 -5.32 -25.36 -12.19
C GLY A 169 -3.85 -24.99 -12.43
N ASN A 170 -3.52 -23.70 -12.41
CA ASN A 170 -2.16 -23.16 -12.58
C ASN A 170 -1.75 -22.20 -11.44
N ALA A 171 -2.35 -22.40 -10.25
CA ALA A 171 -2.00 -21.64 -9.05
C ALA A 171 -0.53 -21.86 -8.66
N PRO A 172 0.11 -20.88 -8.01
CA PRO A 172 1.46 -21.03 -7.49
C PRO A 172 1.50 -21.98 -6.29
N ASP A 173 2.70 -22.43 -5.91
CA ASP A 173 2.89 -23.28 -4.73
C ASP A 173 2.86 -22.46 -3.45
N VAL A 174 3.43 -21.25 -3.50
CA VAL A 174 3.51 -20.29 -2.39
C VAL A 174 3.03 -18.94 -2.89
N PHE A 175 2.29 -18.19 -2.08
CA PHE A 175 1.79 -16.89 -2.49
C PHE A 175 1.51 -15.97 -1.31
N LEU A 176 1.51 -14.66 -1.58
CA LEU A 176 1.04 -13.64 -0.64
C LEU A 176 -0.46 -13.83 -0.37
N LEU A 177 -0.80 -13.96 0.90
CA LEU A 177 -2.15 -14.19 1.39
C LEU A 177 -2.63 -12.93 2.12
N ASN A 178 -3.56 -12.20 1.52
CA ASN A 178 -4.33 -11.16 2.19
C ASN A 178 -5.64 -11.74 2.78
N GLY A 179 -6.37 -10.95 3.57
CA GLY A 179 -7.61 -11.43 4.19
C GLY A 179 -8.69 -11.83 3.17
N GLN A 180 -8.80 -11.11 2.05
CA GLN A 180 -9.75 -11.47 0.99
C GLN A 180 -9.49 -12.87 0.43
N LEU A 181 -8.24 -13.16 0.05
CA LEU A 181 -7.84 -14.48 -0.43
C LEU A 181 -7.99 -15.55 0.65
N MET A 182 -7.71 -15.22 1.92
CA MET A 182 -7.96 -16.14 3.04
C MET A 182 -9.46 -16.52 3.13
N GLY A 183 -10.35 -15.54 3.09
CA GLY A 183 -11.80 -15.75 3.13
C GLY A 183 -12.35 -16.49 1.91
N GLN A 184 -11.68 -16.41 0.76
CA GLN A 184 -12.08 -17.10 -0.47
C GLN A 184 -11.53 -18.54 -0.54
N LEU A 185 -10.26 -18.75 -0.23
CA LEU A 185 -9.54 -20.00 -0.50
C LEU A 185 -9.63 -21.00 0.66
N ALA A 186 -9.65 -20.54 1.91
CA ALA A 186 -9.69 -21.43 3.08
C ALA A 186 -10.98 -22.27 3.15
N PRO A 187 -12.20 -21.72 2.94
CA PRO A 187 -13.43 -22.52 2.95
C PRO A 187 -13.50 -23.55 1.83
N GLN A 188 -12.75 -23.35 0.73
CA GLN A 188 -12.66 -24.26 -0.39
C GLN A 188 -11.58 -25.35 -0.21
N GLY A 189 -10.84 -25.33 0.91
CA GLY A 189 -9.77 -26.28 1.18
C GLY A 189 -8.56 -26.11 0.26
N LEU A 190 -8.36 -24.91 -0.31
CA LEU A 190 -7.28 -24.63 -1.25
C LEU A 190 -5.97 -24.19 -0.57
N LEU A 191 -5.99 -23.99 0.75
CA LEU A 191 -4.82 -23.62 1.55
C LEU A 191 -4.29 -24.83 2.33
N LEU A 192 -2.97 -25.02 2.30
CA LEU A 192 -2.30 -26.08 3.04
C LEU A 192 -2.23 -25.71 4.54
N PRO A 193 -2.70 -26.56 5.47
CA PRO A 193 -2.46 -26.37 6.89
C PRO A 193 -0.97 -26.40 7.23
N LEU A 194 -0.52 -25.48 8.09
CA LEU A 194 0.89 -25.29 8.42
C LEU A 194 1.28 -25.83 9.80
N ASP A 195 0.31 -26.24 10.62
CA ASP A 195 0.51 -26.56 12.04
C ASP A 195 1.54 -27.68 12.27
N ASP A 196 1.57 -28.71 11.41
CA ASP A 196 2.55 -29.80 11.49
C ASP A 196 3.98 -29.31 11.24
N ALA A 197 4.18 -28.49 10.19
CA ALA A 197 5.48 -27.92 9.87
C ALA A 197 5.94 -26.93 10.95
N MET A 198 5.02 -26.13 11.48
CA MET A 198 5.27 -25.24 12.62
C MET A 198 5.76 -26.04 13.83
N GLY A 199 5.08 -27.14 14.17
CA GLY A 199 5.46 -28.02 15.27
C GLY A 199 6.87 -28.62 15.14
N GLN A 200 7.30 -28.98 13.94
CA GLN A 200 8.64 -29.55 13.69
C GLN A 200 9.78 -28.58 14.04
N VAL A 201 9.59 -27.29 13.75
CA VAL A 201 10.58 -26.24 14.05
C VAL A 201 10.33 -25.54 15.38
N GLY A 202 9.29 -25.94 16.12
CA GLY A 202 8.92 -25.34 17.40
C GLY A 202 8.25 -23.96 17.28
N ARG A 203 7.79 -23.58 16.08
CA ARG A 203 7.02 -22.35 15.85
C ARG A 203 5.60 -22.54 16.36
N GLN A 204 5.07 -21.53 17.05
CA GLN A 204 3.71 -21.51 17.59
C GLN A 204 2.96 -20.27 17.10
N ALA A 205 1.62 -20.34 17.07
CA ALA A 205 0.80 -19.16 16.77
C ALA A 205 1.05 -18.02 17.77
N SER A 206 1.36 -18.35 19.02
CA SER A 206 1.69 -17.38 20.09
C SER A 206 3.00 -16.61 19.87
N ASP A 207 3.85 -17.03 18.93
CA ASP A 207 5.07 -16.29 18.58
C ASP A 207 4.74 -15.03 17.77
N TYR A 208 3.54 -14.97 17.18
CA TYR A 208 3.00 -13.83 16.47
C TYR A 208 2.06 -13.02 17.36
N TYR A 209 1.80 -11.77 17.00
CA TYR A 209 0.72 -11.02 17.64
C TYR A 209 -0.64 -11.69 17.36
N GLU A 210 -1.40 -11.93 18.42
CA GLU A 210 -2.68 -12.66 18.37
C GLU A 210 -3.64 -12.09 17.32
N GLN A 211 -3.78 -10.77 17.30
CA GLN A 211 -4.67 -10.06 16.38
C GLN A 211 -4.30 -10.27 14.90
N LEU A 212 -3.02 -10.53 14.59
CA LEU A 212 -2.54 -10.76 13.23
C LEU A 212 -2.71 -12.22 12.82
N ILE A 213 -2.26 -13.16 13.66
CA ILE A 213 -2.28 -14.59 13.31
C ILE A 213 -3.70 -15.15 13.21
N GLN A 214 -4.65 -14.62 14.00
CA GLN A 214 -6.06 -15.01 13.93
C GLN A 214 -6.67 -14.80 12.55
N LEU A 215 -6.20 -13.81 11.77
CA LEU A 215 -6.65 -13.61 10.39
C LEU A 215 -6.40 -14.84 9.52
N TYR A 216 -5.34 -15.60 9.81
CA TYR A 216 -4.88 -16.73 9.03
C TYR A 216 -5.30 -18.09 9.61
N GLN A 217 -6.24 -18.10 10.55
CA GLN A 217 -6.74 -19.30 11.19
C GLN A 217 -8.20 -19.57 10.85
N GLN A 218 -8.51 -20.84 10.58
CA GLN A 218 -9.88 -21.33 10.40
C GLN A 218 -10.00 -22.71 11.03
N ASP A 219 -11.09 -22.98 11.76
CA ASP A 219 -11.36 -24.30 12.37
C ASP A 219 -10.19 -24.84 13.22
N ASN A 220 -9.53 -23.95 13.99
CA ASN A 220 -8.34 -24.21 14.82
C ASN A 220 -7.09 -24.69 14.05
N LYS A 221 -6.99 -24.38 12.75
CA LYS A 221 -5.81 -24.64 11.93
C LYS A 221 -5.25 -23.35 11.38
N THR A 222 -3.93 -23.33 11.16
CA THR A 222 -3.20 -22.18 10.62
C THR A 222 -2.92 -22.40 9.14
N TYR A 223 -3.43 -21.51 8.28
CA TYR A 223 -3.35 -21.63 6.82
C TYR A 223 -2.43 -20.61 6.16
N GLY A 224 -1.98 -19.62 6.92
CA GLY A 224 -1.00 -18.64 6.52
C GLY A 224 -0.25 -18.10 7.71
N LEU A 225 0.89 -17.48 7.46
CA LEU A 225 1.69 -16.81 8.47
C LEU A 225 1.82 -15.33 8.13
N PRO A 226 1.54 -14.40 9.06
CA PRO A 226 1.65 -12.98 8.80
C PRO A 226 3.13 -12.64 8.52
N LYS A 227 3.39 -11.87 7.46
CA LYS A 227 4.75 -11.43 7.10
C LYS A 227 5.15 -10.17 7.85
N ASP A 228 4.19 -9.27 8.06
CA ASP A 228 4.35 -7.96 8.68
C ASP A 228 2.99 -7.33 8.99
N PHE A 229 3.02 -6.14 9.59
CA PHE A 229 1.84 -5.31 9.74
C PHE A 229 2.18 -3.82 9.72
N ASN A 230 1.18 -2.99 9.43
CA ASN A 230 1.27 -1.53 9.45
C ASN A 230 0.05 -0.93 10.14
N PRO A 231 0.24 -0.01 11.11
CA PRO A 231 -0.82 0.88 11.55
C PRO A 231 -0.94 2.09 10.62
N LEU A 232 -2.04 2.83 10.73
CA LEU A 232 -2.12 4.21 10.25
C LEU A 232 -1.59 5.18 11.30
N VAL A 233 -0.86 6.19 10.84
CA VAL A 233 -0.33 7.32 11.61
C VAL A 233 -0.49 8.61 10.79
N LEU A 234 -0.26 9.76 11.40
CA LEU A 234 -0.23 11.03 10.69
C LEU A 234 1.22 11.37 10.31
N PHE A 235 1.51 11.36 9.02
CA PHE A 235 2.78 11.87 8.49
C PHE A 235 2.68 13.38 8.29
N VAL A 236 3.71 14.10 8.71
CA VAL A 236 3.75 15.58 8.72
C VAL A 236 5.03 16.04 8.04
N ASN A 237 4.92 16.88 7.02
CA ASN A 237 6.06 17.53 6.37
C ASN A 237 6.64 18.59 7.32
N THR A 238 7.86 18.36 7.81
CA THR A 238 8.45 19.18 8.87
C THR A 238 8.89 20.55 8.38
N ASP A 239 9.29 20.67 7.11
CA ASP A 239 9.67 21.97 6.54
C ASP A 239 8.43 22.85 6.37
N LEU A 240 7.29 22.28 5.93
CA LEU A 240 6.00 22.99 5.85
C LEU A 240 5.42 23.31 7.25
N ALA A 241 5.55 22.39 8.21
CA ALA A 241 5.15 22.63 9.59
C ALA A 241 5.94 23.80 10.21
N GLN A 242 7.27 23.83 10.02
CA GLN A 242 8.13 24.91 10.48
C GLN A 242 7.74 26.26 9.85
N GLN A 243 7.47 26.30 8.55
CA GLN A 243 7.02 27.50 7.85
C GLN A 243 5.68 28.02 8.39
N ALA A 244 4.78 27.11 8.78
CA ALA A 244 3.48 27.41 9.37
C ALA A 244 3.53 27.72 10.88
N GLY A 245 4.68 27.55 11.54
CA GLY A 245 4.79 27.67 13.00
C GLY A 245 4.01 26.59 13.76
N VAL A 246 3.92 25.39 13.18
CA VAL A 246 3.27 24.21 13.77
C VAL A 246 4.34 23.25 14.30
N ASP A 247 4.22 22.87 15.57
CA ASP A 247 5.00 21.76 16.14
C ASP A 247 4.20 20.46 15.97
N PRO A 248 4.66 19.49 15.16
CA PRO A 248 3.95 18.24 14.94
C PRO A 248 3.59 17.50 16.24
N ALA A 249 4.42 17.59 17.29
CA ALA A 249 4.18 16.89 18.56
C ALA A 249 2.95 17.41 19.33
N THR A 250 2.42 18.58 18.94
CA THR A 250 1.21 19.18 19.52
C THR A 250 -0.07 18.69 18.85
N ILE A 251 0.02 17.95 17.74
CA ILE A 251 -1.15 17.45 17.01
C ILE A 251 -1.65 16.17 17.68
N GLN A 252 -2.36 16.32 18.80
CA GLN A 252 -2.80 15.20 19.66
C GLN A 252 -4.30 14.96 19.57
N SER A 253 -5.08 16.00 19.30
CA SER A 253 -6.54 15.92 19.13
C SER A 253 -7.01 16.24 17.71
N TRP A 254 -8.26 15.92 17.42
CA TRP A 254 -8.92 16.34 16.18
C TRP A 254 -8.95 17.85 16.00
N ASP A 255 -9.13 18.61 17.08
CA ASP A 255 -9.07 20.07 17.03
C ASP A 255 -7.65 20.57 16.70
N ASP A 256 -6.61 19.94 17.27
CA ASP A 256 -5.22 20.26 16.93
C ASP A 256 -4.92 19.94 15.46
N LEU A 257 -5.43 18.81 14.95
CA LEU A 257 -5.27 18.43 13.54
C LEU A 257 -5.94 19.44 12.62
N ARG A 258 -7.16 19.87 12.93
CA ARG A 258 -7.85 20.91 12.17
C ARG A 258 -7.09 22.24 12.20
N ALA A 259 -6.60 22.66 13.37
CA ALA A 259 -5.83 23.89 13.52
C ALA A 259 -4.47 23.83 12.80
N ALA A 260 -3.81 22.67 12.81
CA ALA A 260 -2.60 22.43 12.04
C ALA A 260 -2.89 22.47 10.53
N ALA A 261 -3.96 21.81 10.07
CA ALA A 261 -4.36 21.83 8.66
C ALA A 261 -4.68 23.25 8.18
N GLU A 262 -5.35 24.07 8.99
CA GLU A 262 -5.59 25.48 8.69
C GLU A 262 -4.26 26.24 8.51
N LYS A 263 -3.34 26.18 9.48
CA LYS A 263 -2.07 26.90 9.44
C LYS A 263 -1.14 26.43 8.32
N MET A 264 -1.18 25.14 8.01
CA MET A 264 -0.34 24.52 6.98
C MET A 264 -0.96 24.61 5.58
N THR A 265 -2.20 25.10 5.46
CA THR A 265 -2.79 25.46 4.16
C THR A 265 -2.28 26.83 3.72
N GLN A 266 -1.52 26.87 2.63
CA GLN A 266 -0.84 28.09 2.18
C GLN A 266 -0.85 28.21 0.66
N GLY A 267 -0.72 29.44 0.17
CA GLY A 267 -0.70 29.74 -1.27
C GLY A 267 -2.07 29.65 -1.94
N GLU A 268 -2.08 29.84 -3.25
CA GLU A 268 -3.29 29.90 -4.08
C GLU A 268 -3.04 29.26 -5.45
N GLY A 269 -4.13 28.93 -6.15
CA GLY A 269 -4.07 28.38 -7.51
C GLY A 269 -3.24 27.09 -7.59
N ALA A 270 -2.41 26.97 -8.63
CA ALA A 270 -1.58 25.79 -8.88
C ALA A 270 -0.47 25.57 -7.83
N ASN A 271 -0.13 26.59 -7.04
CA ASN A 271 0.91 26.52 -6.00
C ASN A 271 0.30 26.35 -4.60
N LYS A 272 -1.01 26.13 -4.49
CA LYS A 272 -1.66 25.93 -3.19
C LYS A 272 -1.18 24.61 -2.58
N VAL A 273 -0.69 24.71 -1.36
CA VAL A 273 -0.43 23.58 -0.48
C VAL A 273 -1.63 23.43 0.45
N TYR A 274 -2.26 22.26 0.45
CA TYR A 274 -3.30 21.94 1.41
C TYR A 274 -2.67 21.43 2.71
N GLY A 275 -3.26 21.79 3.85
CA GLY A 275 -2.80 21.28 5.14
C GLY A 275 -2.91 19.77 5.25
N LEU A 276 -3.86 19.15 4.53
CA LEU A 276 -4.14 17.72 4.60
C LEU A 276 -4.61 17.16 3.26
N CYS A 277 -4.12 15.97 2.90
CA CYS A 277 -4.72 15.16 1.83
C CYS A 277 -5.72 14.14 2.40
N LEU A 278 -6.84 13.95 1.71
CA LEU A 278 -7.89 13.01 2.05
C LEU A 278 -7.94 11.85 1.04
N THR A 279 -7.83 10.62 1.54
CA THR A 279 -8.13 9.42 0.76
C THR A 279 -9.61 9.09 0.97
N PRO A 280 -10.48 9.10 -0.06
CA PRO A 280 -11.91 8.84 0.12
C PRO A 280 -12.22 7.36 0.32
N ASP A 281 -11.69 6.75 1.38
CA ASP A 281 -11.93 5.35 1.75
C ASP A 281 -12.29 5.16 3.23
N ILE A 282 -12.95 4.06 3.56
CA ILE A 282 -13.26 3.68 4.93
C ILE A 282 -12.05 3.09 5.67
N GLU A 283 -11.00 2.72 4.95
CA GLU A 283 -9.80 2.14 5.57
C GLU A 283 -8.97 3.18 6.32
N ARG A 284 -9.08 4.48 6.00
CA ARG A 284 -8.56 5.57 6.82
C ARG A 284 -9.59 6.07 7.83
N TYR A 285 -10.84 6.29 7.41
CA TYR A 285 -11.83 6.89 8.31
C TYR A 285 -12.49 5.92 9.28
N GLY A 286 -12.40 4.61 9.02
CA GLY A 286 -12.75 3.57 9.98
C GLY A 286 -11.90 3.65 11.25
N ALA A 287 -10.64 4.12 11.15
CA ALA A 287 -9.83 4.42 12.33
C ALA A 287 -10.47 5.53 13.17
N SER A 288 -10.94 6.61 12.53
CA SER A 288 -11.64 7.71 13.21
C SER A 288 -12.96 7.28 13.86
N MET A 289 -13.69 6.34 13.26
CA MET A 289 -14.88 5.75 13.88
C MET A 289 -14.52 5.03 15.19
N LEU A 290 -13.49 4.17 15.16
CA LEU A 290 -13.02 3.47 16.37
C LEU A 290 -12.55 4.44 17.45
N GLN A 291 -11.80 5.48 17.06
CA GLN A 291 -11.34 6.53 17.96
C GLN A 291 -12.50 7.26 18.64
N ASN A 292 -13.62 7.44 17.94
CA ASN A 292 -14.83 8.04 18.49
C ASN A 292 -15.75 7.01 19.19
N ASN A 293 -15.19 5.90 19.68
CA ASN A 293 -15.91 4.83 20.37
C ASN A 293 -17.05 4.19 19.53
N ASN A 294 -16.95 4.24 18.20
CA ASN A 294 -17.92 3.64 17.32
C ASN A 294 -17.43 2.29 16.78
N ALA A 295 -18.33 1.30 16.77
CA ALA A 295 -18.12 0.07 16.03
C ALA A 295 -18.54 0.24 14.57
N VAL A 296 -17.96 -0.58 13.67
CA VAL A 296 -18.37 -0.57 12.26
C VAL A 296 -19.55 -1.52 12.04
N ILE A 297 -19.37 -2.77 12.48
CA ILE A 297 -20.36 -3.84 12.40
C ILE A 297 -20.48 -4.50 13.79
N GLU A 298 -21.70 -4.74 14.23
CA GLU A 298 -22.01 -5.49 15.45
C GLU A 298 -23.12 -6.49 15.17
N ASN A 299 -22.99 -7.72 15.70
CA ASN A 299 -23.99 -8.78 15.57
C ASN A 299 -24.48 -9.00 14.11
N ASN A 300 -23.56 -8.94 13.14
CA ASN A 300 -23.85 -9.07 11.71
C ASN A 300 -24.80 -7.97 11.17
N THR A 301 -24.71 -6.76 11.71
CA THR A 301 -25.45 -5.56 11.29
C THR A 301 -24.51 -4.36 11.25
N ALA A 302 -24.66 -3.50 10.25
CA ALA A 302 -23.95 -2.23 10.16
C ALA A 302 -24.42 -1.28 11.28
N VAL A 303 -23.47 -0.75 12.04
CA VAL A 303 -23.75 0.23 13.12
C VAL A 303 -22.95 1.52 12.98
N PHE A 304 -22.11 1.61 11.94
CA PHE A 304 -21.24 2.75 11.68
C PHE A 304 -21.98 4.07 11.40
N ASN A 305 -23.27 4.04 11.07
CA ASN A 305 -24.09 5.19 10.73
C ASN A 305 -24.81 5.83 11.94
N ASN A 306 -24.43 5.46 13.16
CA ASN A 306 -24.90 6.12 14.38
C ASN A 306 -24.29 7.53 14.55
N GLU A 307 -24.64 8.22 15.64
CA GLU A 307 -24.19 9.59 15.90
C GLU A 307 -22.66 9.71 15.95
N GLN A 308 -21.97 8.78 16.62
CA GLN A 308 -20.53 8.77 16.75
C GLN A 308 -19.82 8.58 15.40
N GLY A 309 -20.34 7.67 14.55
CA GLY A 309 -19.77 7.45 13.23
C GLY A 309 -20.02 8.62 12.26
N VAL A 310 -21.18 9.25 12.35
CA VAL A 310 -21.48 10.48 11.60
C VAL A 310 -20.54 11.60 12.02
N GLN A 311 -20.33 11.80 13.32
CA GLN A 311 -19.36 12.78 13.82
C GLN A 311 -17.94 12.51 13.30
N ALA A 312 -17.52 11.24 13.28
CA ALA A 312 -16.19 10.85 12.82
C ALA A 312 -15.95 11.18 11.34
N ILE A 313 -16.95 11.00 10.47
CA ILE A 313 -16.84 11.34 9.05
C ILE A 313 -17.06 12.84 8.81
N GLN A 314 -17.97 13.46 9.55
CA GLN A 314 -18.24 14.89 9.46
C GLN A 314 -16.99 15.73 9.78
N PHE A 315 -16.17 15.30 10.73
CA PHE A 315 -14.89 15.94 11.04
C PHE A 315 -14.01 16.15 9.79
N TRP A 316 -13.78 15.11 9.00
CA TRP A 316 -12.96 15.21 7.78
C TRP A 316 -13.63 16.05 6.69
N LYS A 317 -14.95 15.91 6.53
CA LYS A 317 -15.73 16.74 5.61
C LYS A 317 -15.63 18.23 5.97
N ASP A 318 -15.64 18.57 7.25
CA ASP A 318 -15.56 19.96 7.72
C ASP A 318 -14.18 20.59 7.45
N ILE A 319 -13.09 19.83 7.59
CA ILE A 319 -11.75 20.30 7.21
C ILE A 319 -11.68 20.58 5.71
N GLN A 320 -12.25 19.68 4.89
CA GLN A 320 -12.32 19.88 3.44
C GLN A 320 -13.19 21.09 3.07
N ALA A 321 -14.36 21.23 3.68
CA ALA A 321 -15.29 22.34 3.43
C ALA A 321 -14.73 23.70 3.87
N ALA A 322 -13.87 23.72 4.89
CA ALA A 322 -13.11 24.91 5.29
C ALA A 322 -11.98 25.27 4.31
N GLY A 323 -11.69 24.41 3.32
CA GLY A 323 -10.66 24.62 2.30
C GLY A 323 -9.26 24.23 2.73
N PHE A 324 -9.12 23.52 3.86
CA PHE A 324 -7.84 23.11 4.46
C PHE A 324 -7.39 21.71 4.02
N ALA A 325 -8.30 20.93 3.43
CA ALA A 325 -8.00 19.63 2.89
C ALA A 325 -8.53 19.47 1.47
N ALA A 326 -7.94 18.55 0.73
CA ALA A 326 -8.33 18.16 -0.62
C ALA A 326 -8.14 16.66 -0.81
N THR A 327 -8.92 16.05 -1.72
CA THR A 327 -8.68 14.63 -2.05
C THR A 327 -7.44 14.47 -2.91
N PHE A 328 -6.82 13.28 -2.94
CA PHE A 328 -5.69 13.06 -3.85
C PHE A 328 -6.06 13.31 -5.32
N GLN A 329 -7.32 13.06 -5.70
CA GLN A 329 -7.84 13.35 -7.04
C GLN A 329 -7.82 14.85 -7.35
N ASP A 330 -8.28 15.68 -6.40
CA ASP A 330 -8.23 17.15 -6.54
C ASP A 330 -6.80 17.68 -6.67
N LEU A 331 -5.84 16.95 -6.08
CA LEU A 331 -4.41 17.26 -6.12
C LEU A 331 -3.69 16.67 -7.34
N SER A 332 -4.41 16.00 -8.26
CA SER A 332 -3.82 15.31 -9.42
C SER A 332 -2.69 14.34 -9.03
N ALA A 333 -2.92 13.59 -7.95
CA ALA A 333 -2.08 12.50 -7.47
C ALA A 333 -2.84 11.17 -7.59
N GLY A 334 -2.14 10.05 -7.65
CA GLY A 334 -2.74 8.71 -7.61
C GLY A 334 -3.16 8.28 -6.20
N TRP A 335 -2.56 8.86 -5.16
CA TRP A 335 -2.86 8.63 -3.75
C TRP A 335 -2.25 9.73 -2.87
N CYS A 336 -2.56 9.77 -1.58
CA CYS A 336 -2.09 10.84 -0.70
C CYS A 336 -0.57 10.83 -0.46
N GLY A 337 0.10 9.68 -0.47
CA GLY A 337 1.56 9.65 -0.39
C GLY A 337 2.25 10.34 -1.57
N GLU A 338 1.69 10.25 -2.79
CA GLU A 338 2.19 11.00 -3.94
C GLU A 338 1.91 12.50 -3.81
N ALA A 339 0.75 12.91 -3.27
CA ALA A 339 0.48 14.31 -2.97
C ALA A 339 1.46 14.87 -1.93
N PHE A 340 1.84 14.06 -0.94
CA PHE A 340 2.85 14.39 0.06
C PHE A 340 4.25 14.54 -0.55
N ALA A 341 4.66 13.61 -1.43
CA ALA A 341 5.92 13.68 -2.18
C ALA A 341 6.00 14.93 -3.06
N LYS A 342 4.90 15.28 -3.74
CA LYS A 342 4.76 16.52 -4.52
C LYS A 342 4.67 17.79 -3.68
N GLN A 343 4.61 17.66 -2.35
CA GLN A 343 4.40 18.74 -1.39
C GLN A 343 3.12 19.57 -1.66
N SER A 344 2.12 18.99 -2.34
CA SER A 344 0.80 19.61 -2.52
C SER A 344 -0.12 19.39 -1.32
N ALA A 345 0.26 18.47 -0.42
CA ALA A 345 -0.33 18.27 0.89
C ALA A 345 0.74 18.24 1.98
N ALA A 346 0.49 18.95 3.09
CA ALA A 346 1.44 19.10 4.18
C ALA A 346 1.36 17.97 5.22
N MET A 347 0.22 17.29 5.32
CA MET A 347 0.00 16.13 6.19
C MET A 347 -0.82 15.06 5.47
N VAL A 348 -0.58 13.79 5.81
CA VAL A 348 -1.32 12.63 5.27
C VAL A 348 -1.50 11.54 6.31
N VAL A 349 -2.63 10.83 6.26
CA VAL A 349 -2.89 9.64 7.07
C VAL A 349 -2.48 8.40 6.28
N GLU A 350 -1.35 7.80 6.63
CA GLU A 350 -0.79 6.63 5.94
C GLU A 350 -0.06 5.71 6.93
N GLY A 351 0.34 4.53 6.47
CA GLY A 351 1.19 3.60 7.20
C GLY A 351 2.65 3.64 6.73
N GLY A 352 3.47 2.71 7.23
CA GLY A 352 4.91 2.65 6.92
C GLY A 352 5.24 2.48 5.43
N TRP A 353 4.30 2.05 4.60
CA TRP A 353 4.48 1.94 3.15
C TRP A 353 4.87 3.26 2.47
N ILE A 354 4.55 4.40 3.07
CA ILE A 354 5.00 5.70 2.56
C ILE A 354 6.52 5.88 2.68
N VAL A 355 7.18 5.26 3.67
CA VAL A 355 8.62 5.45 3.92
C VAL A 355 9.49 5.03 2.74
N PRO A 356 9.41 3.78 2.22
CA PRO A 356 10.18 3.39 1.03
C PRO A 356 9.69 4.10 -0.23
N PHE A 357 8.42 4.48 -0.32
CA PHE A 357 7.93 5.30 -1.43
C PHE A 357 8.63 6.66 -1.49
N MET A 358 8.78 7.33 -0.34
CA MET A 358 9.49 8.62 -0.25
C MET A 358 10.99 8.48 -0.51
N ALA A 359 11.58 7.34 -0.16
CA ALA A 359 12.99 7.06 -0.40
C ALA A 359 13.32 6.65 -1.84
N ASP A 360 12.33 6.25 -2.64
CA ASP A 360 12.52 5.83 -4.03
C ASP A 360 12.77 7.05 -4.95
N PRO A 361 13.94 7.16 -5.60
CA PRO A 361 14.27 8.27 -6.49
C PRO A 361 13.32 8.44 -7.68
N GLN A 362 12.57 7.39 -8.04
CA GLN A 362 11.59 7.46 -9.12
C GLN A 362 10.28 8.14 -8.71
N GLN A 363 10.01 8.26 -7.41
CA GLN A 363 8.75 8.81 -6.88
C GLN A 363 8.85 10.30 -6.54
N GLY A 364 10.06 10.85 -6.44
CA GLY A 364 10.29 12.29 -6.23
C GLY A 364 10.10 12.78 -4.79
N GLY A 365 9.96 11.88 -3.81
CA GLY A 365 9.79 12.23 -2.39
C GLY A 365 11.08 12.44 -1.59
N GLN A 366 12.25 12.14 -2.16
CA GLN A 366 13.52 12.01 -1.43
C GLN A 366 14.00 13.28 -0.69
N ASP A 367 13.55 14.45 -1.14
CA ASP A 367 13.91 15.74 -0.54
C ASP A 367 12.91 16.22 0.51
N VAL A 368 11.77 15.53 0.65
CA VAL A 368 10.74 15.87 1.64
C VAL A 368 11.19 15.39 3.01
N LYS A 369 11.38 16.34 3.93
CA LYS A 369 11.60 16.03 5.35
C LYS A 369 10.26 15.84 6.05
N TYR A 370 10.14 14.77 6.82
CA TYR A 370 8.91 14.45 7.51
C TYR A 370 9.17 13.79 8.86
N THR A 371 8.13 13.84 9.68
CA THR A 371 7.98 13.04 10.90
C THR A 371 6.63 12.31 10.86
N ALA A 372 6.40 11.44 11.83
CA ALA A 372 5.10 10.85 12.08
C ALA A 372 4.66 11.15 13.50
N VAL A 373 3.35 11.25 13.71
CA VAL A 373 2.73 11.28 15.05
C VAL A 373 1.60 10.26 15.11
N PRO A 374 1.24 9.75 16.30
CA PRO A 374 0.08 8.90 16.45
C PRO A 374 -1.16 9.58 15.86
N LEU A 375 -2.11 8.81 15.32
CA LEU A 375 -3.34 9.42 14.82
C LEU A 375 -4.02 10.23 15.94
N PRO A 376 -4.36 11.51 15.67
CA PRO A 376 -5.05 12.35 16.65
C PRO A 376 -6.44 11.79 16.96
N ILE A 377 -6.93 12.02 18.18
CA ILE A 377 -8.21 11.46 18.67
C ILE A 377 -9.23 12.56 19.01
N PRO A 378 -10.54 12.26 19.00
CA PRO A 378 -11.53 13.20 19.50
C PRO A 378 -11.47 13.30 21.03
N GLU A 379 -12.04 14.37 21.59
CA GLU A 379 -12.23 14.50 23.03
C GLU A 379 -13.07 13.31 23.57
N GLY A 380 -12.60 12.66 24.64
CA GLY A 380 -13.23 11.45 25.17
C GLY A 380 -13.08 10.20 24.30
N GLY A 381 -12.29 10.28 23.23
CA GLY A 381 -11.96 9.17 22.34
C GLY A 381 -10.91 8.21 22.90
N GLN A 382 -10.60 7.20 22.09
CA GLN A 382 -9.59 6.18 22.41
C GLN A 382 -8.43 6.23 21.43
N GLN A 383 -7.20 6.08 21.94
CA GLN A 383 -6.02 5.96 21.10
C GLN A 383 -6.00 4.60 20.41
N THR A 384 -6.43 4.58 19.15
CA THR A 384 -6.47 3.38 18.31
C THR A 384 -6.15 3.74 16.86
N SER A 385 -5.78 2.73 16.09
CA SER A 385 -5.54 2.80 14.65
C SER A 385 -6.08 1.53 13.96
N LEU A 386 -6.04 1.50 12.64
CA LEU A 386 -6.27 0.29 11.85
C LEU A 386 -4.95 -0.37 11.51
N LEU A 387 -4.91 -1.69 11.68
CA LEU A 387 -3.79 -2.53 11.29
C LEU A 387 -4.07 -3.19 9.94
N PHE A 388 -3.06 -3.17 9.10
CA PHE A 388 -3.03 -3.80 7.79
C PHE A 388 -1.94 -4.86 7.82
N THR A 389 -2.27 -6.08 7.44
CA THR A 389 -1.33 -7.19 7.45
C THR A 389 -1.56 -8.04 6.22
N ASN A 390 -0.46 -8.60 5.74
CA ASN A 390 -0.45 -9.63 4.73
C ASN A 390 0.35 -10.82 5.28
N GLY A 391 0.21 -11.97 4.65
CA GLY A 391 0.91 -13.18 5.03
C GLY A 391 1.39 -13.95 3.83
N PHE A 392 1.93 -15.13 4.08
CA PHE A 392 2.19 -16.12 3.05
C PHE A 392 1.43 -17.40 3.33
N ALA A 393 1.00 -18.07 2.27
CA ALA A 393 0.33 -19.35 2.34
C ALA A 393 0.89 -20.31 1.29
N ALA A 394 0.67 -21.59 1.56
CA ALA A 394 1.01 -22.68 0.65
C ALA A 394 -0.27 -23.24 0.04
N ASN A 395 -0.22 -23.56 -1.25
CA ASN A 395 -1.31 -24.17 -1.99
C ASN A 395 -1.49 -25.64 -1.57
N ALA A 396 -2.70 -26.03 -1.13
CA ALA A 396 -3.01 -27.40 -0.75
C ALA A 396 -2.86 -28.42 -1.90
N GLN A 397 -2.88 -27.94 -3.15
CA GLN A 397 -2.76 -28.74 -4.37
C GLN A 397 -1.34 -28.74 -4.94
N SER A 398 -0.36 -28.15 -4.26
CA SER A 398 1.04 -28.20 -4.68
C SER A 398 1.51 -29.65 -4.83
N GLN A 399 2.36 -29.91 -5.84
CA GLN A 399 3.04 -31.20 -5.98
C GLN A 399 4.16 -31.39 -4.94
N TYR A 400 4.55 -30.31 -4.26
CA TYR A 400 5.63 -30.25 -3.29
C TYR A 400 5.15 -29.64 -1.95
N PRO A 401 4.13 -30.23 -1.30
CA PRO A 401 3.51 -29.63 -0.12
C PRO A 401 4.48 -29.42 1.05
N LYS A 402 5.48 -30.31 1.26
CA LYS A 402 6.44 -30.11 2.35
C LYS A 402 7.37 -28.93 2.06
N ALA A 403 7.90 -28.85 0.84
CA ALA A 403 8.72 -27.72 0.41
C ALA A 403 7.93 -26.39 0.42
N ALA A 404 6.65 -26.40 0.02
CA ALA A 404 5.79 -25.23 0.07
C ALA A 404 5.53 -24.75 1.51
N ALA A 405 5.23 -25.66 2.43
CA ALA A 405 5.10 -25.32 3.85
C ALA A 405 6.43 -24.77 4.43
N ALA A 406 7.55 -25.41 4.12
CA ALA A 406 8.88 -24.95 4.53
C ALA A 406 9.19 -23.55 4.00
N ALA A 407 8.81 -23.24 2.76
CA ALA A 407 8.97 -21.92 2.17
C ALA A 407 8.13 -20.86 2.91
N VAL A 408 6.88 -21.13 3.28
CA VAL A 408 6.05 -20.18 4.05
C VAL A 408 6.68 -19.87 5.43
N LEU A 409 7.13 -20.91 6.14
CA LEU A 409 7.82 -20.75 7.43
C LEU A 409 9.14 -19.99 7.27
N PHE A 410 9.89 -20.26 6.21
CA PHE A 410 11.15 -19.58 5.93
C PHE A 410 10.92 -18.11 5.61
N LEU A 411 10.02 -17.79 4.68
CA LEU A 411 9.68 -16.41 4.27
C LEU A 411 9.23 -15.55 5.47
N THR A 412 8.59 -16.15 6.47
CA THR A 412 8.12 -15.46 7.69
C THR A 412 9.03 -15.63 8.91
N SER A 413 10.26 -16.11 8.71
CA SER A 413 11.25 -16.29 9.78
C SER A 413 11.81 -14.98 10.32
N GLU A 414 12.44 -15.05 11.49
CA GLU A 414 13.15 -13.94 12.12
C GLU A 414 14.14 -13.30 11.16
N GLN A 415 14.94 -14.10 10.44
CA GLN A 415 15.94 -13.57 9.50
C GLN A 415 15.31 -12.74 8.38
N ASN A 416 14.17 -13.20 7.82
CA ASN A 416 13.53 -12.51 6.71
C ASN A 416 12.71 -11.29 7.18
N GLN A 417 12.08 -11.36 8.36
CA GLN A 417 11.43 -10.19 8.96
C GLN A 417 12.42 -9.17 9.52
N GLN A 418 13.61 -9.59 9.95
CA GLN A 418 14.68 -8.68 10.36
C GLN A 418 15.16 -7.81 9.20
N ALA A 419 15.22 -8.37 7.98
CA ALA A 419 15.61 -7.64 6.78
C ALA A 419 14.61 -6.55 6.37
N LEU A 420 13.34 -6.70 6.76
CA LEU A 420 12.28 -5.72 6.54
C LEU A 420 12.46 -4.46 7.41
N ILE A 421 12.84 -4.62 8.68
CA ILE A 421 12.89 -3.54 9.68
C ILE A 421 13.60 -2.27 9.19
N PRO A 422 14.86 -2.32 8.68
CA PRO A 422 15.58 -1.10 8.30
C PRO A 422 15.00 -0.38 7.08
N THR A 423 14.08 -1.01 6.34
CA THR A 423 13.40 -0.37 5.19
C THR A 423 12.33 0.63 5.59
N GLY A 424 11.85 0.56 6.84
CA GLY A 424 10.73 1.36 7.34
C GLY A 424 9.36 1.01 6.74
N LEU A 425 9.28 0.03 5.83
CA LEU A 425 8.06 -0.36 5.12
C LEU A 425 6.94 -0.82 6.07
N ALA A 426 7.27 -1.67 7.03
CA ALA A 426 6.30 -2.33 7.91
C ALA A 426 6.97 -2.85 9.19
N GLN A 427 6.14 -3.26 10.14
CA GLN A 427 6.55 -3.83 11.43
C GLN A 427 6.58 -5.37 11.37
N PRO A 428 7.54 -6.03 12.05
CA PRO A 428 7.62 -7.48 12.07
C PRO A 428 6.42 -8.09 12.80
N SER A 429 5.82 -9.13 12.25
CA SER A 429 4.71 -9.85 12.88
C SER A 429 5.14 -10.74 14.07
N LEU A 430 6.45 -11.03 14.19
CA LEU A 430 7.02 -11.81 15.28
C LEU A 430 7.29 -10.96 16.52
N GLN A 431 6.79 -11.41 17.68
CA GLN A 431 6.99 -10.71 18.95
C GLN A 431 8.46 -10.69 19.39
N SER A 432 9.25 -11.68 18.96
CA SER A 432 10.68 -11.76 19.25
C SER A 432 11.49 -10.58 18.66
N LEU A 433 10.95 -9.93 17.63
CA LEU A 433 11.57 -8.77 16.96
C LEU A 433 11.02 -7.43 17.46
N ALA A 434 10.10 -7.42 18.42
CA ALA A 434 9.42 -6.20 18.87
C ALA A 434 10.34 -5.13 19.47
N ASN A 435 11.51 -5.53 19.96
CA ASN A 435 12.47 -4.66 20.65
C ASN A 435 13.75 -4.40 19.83
N ASP A 436 13.67 -4.53 18.51
CA ASP A 436 14.79 -4.15 17.64
C ASP A 436 15.25 -2.71 17.89
N SER A 437 16.56 -2.46 17.91
CA SER A 437 17.11 -1.13 18.22
C SER A 437 16.70 -0.07 17.22
N TYR A 438 16.42 -0.45 15.97
CA TYR A 438 15.93 0.45 14.94
C TYR A 438 14.69 1.23 15.38
N PHE A 439 13.79 0.60 16.15
CA PHE A 439 12.58 1.25 16.64
C PHE A 439 12.82 2.31 17.72
N GLN A 440 13.99 2.33 18.34
CA GLN A 440 14.37 3.38 19.30
C GLN A 440 15.21 4.48 18.65
N GLU A 441 15.91 4.16 17.55
CA GLU A 441 16.80 5.08 16.85
C GLU A 441 16.09 5.89 15.76
N ASN A 442 14.97 5.39 15.23
CA ASN A 442 14.17 6.05 14.20
C ASN A 442 12.80 6.51 14.76
N GLU A 443 12.59 7.82 14.84
CA GLU A 443 11.37 8.41 15.42
C GLU A 443 10.09 8.03 14.67
N VAL A 444 10.13 7.91 13.34
CA VAL A 444 8.96 7.46 12.54
C VAL A 444 8.64 6.00 12.86
N ALA A 445 9.66 5.14 12.87
CA ALA A 445 9.49 3.72 13.18
C ALA A 445 8.96 3.52 14.60
N LYS A 446 9.44 4.30 15.57
CA LYS A 446 8.96 4.31 16.95
C LYS A 446 7.46 4.60 17.04
N VAL A 447 6.98 5.61 16.34
CA VAL A 447 5.55 5.97 16.30
C VAL A 447 4.72 4.88 15.64
N LEU A 448 5.21 4.28 14.55
CA LEU A 448 4.55 3.14 13.91
C LEU A 448 4.44 1.95 14.86
N VAL A 449 5.51 1.55 15.57
CA VAL A 449 5.44 0.45 16.55
C VAL A 449 4.40 0.75 17.64
N GLN A 450 4.42 1.97 18.20
CA GLN A 450 3.49 2.38 19.25
C GLN A 450 2.03 2.37 18.78
N ALA A 451 1.75 2.88 17.57
CA ALA A 451 0.41 2.84 16.99
C ALA A 451 -0.05 1.39 16.72
N GLY A 452 0.91 0.51 16.42
CA GLY A 452 0.71 -0.93 16.21
C GLY A 452 0.12 -1.65 17.43
N GLN A 453 0.58 -1.29 18.63
CA GLN A 453 0.21 -1.96 19.88
C GLN A 453 -1.26 -1.80 20.26
N ASN A 454 -1.90 -0.73 19.81
CA ASN A 454 -3.29 -0.40 20.15
C ASN A 454 -4.24 -0.51 18.94
N GLY A 455 -3.76 -1.04 17.81
CA GLY A 455 -4.53 -1.08 16.59
C GLY A 455 -5.52 -2.25 16.50
N ARG A 456 -6.40 -2.18 15.52
CA ARG A 456 -7.39 -3.22 15.20
C ARG A 456 -7.22 -3.67 13.75
N VAL A 457 -7.11 -4.98 13.50
CA VAL A 457 -6.94 -5.50 12.14
C VAL A 457 -8.15 -5.20 11.28
N SER A 458 -7.94 -4.46 10.19
CA SER A 458 -9.01 -3.99 9.28
C SER A 458 -9.86 -5.14 8.76
N ASP A 459 -9.25 -6.29 8.45
CA ASP A 459 -9.92 -7.50 7.93
C ASP A 459 -10.98 -8.08 8.87
N THR A 460 -10.88 -7.80 10.18
CA THR A 460 -11.85 -8.28 11.17
C THR A 460 -13.00 -7.29 11.40
N LEU A 461 -12.86 -6.03 10.98
CA LEU A 461 -13.81 -4.97 11.30
C LEU A 461 -14.92 -4.82 10.25
N PHE A 462 -14.62 -5.16 8.99
CA PHE A 462 -15.54 -4.93 7.87
C PHE A 462 -16.26 -6.22 7.46
N GLY A 463 -16.86 -6.93 8.42
CA GLY A 463 -17.67 -8.13 8.12
C GLY A 463 -16.86 -9.42 7.96
N GLY A 464 -15.58 -9.39 8.35
CA GLY A 464 -14.66 -10.51 8.29
C GLY A 464 -14.04 -10.74 6.90
N PRO A 465 -13.04 -11.63 6.80
CA PRO A 465 -12.18 -11.71 5.61
C PRO A 465 -12.94 -12.08 4.32
N ALA A 466 -14.00 -12.88 4.43
CA ALA A 466 -14.81 -13.30 3.29
C ALA A 466 -15.71 -12.19 2.71
N LYS A 467 -16.18 -11.25 3.54
CA LYS A 467 -17.10 -10.18 3.14
C LYS A 467 -16.44 -8.81 3.07
N LYS A 468 -15.23 -8.66 3.61
CA LYS A 468 -14.47 -7.39 3.68
C LYS A 468 -14.51 -6.60 2.39
N ALA A 469 -14.14 -7.22 1.27
CA ALA A 469 -14.05 -6.53 -0.01
C ALA A 469 -15.40 -5.92 -0.45
N ASP A 470 -16.49 -6.67 -0.31
CA ASP A 470 -17.82 -6.19 -0.65
C ASP A 470 -18.34 -5.13 0.32
N VAL A 471 -18.08 -5.31 1.62
CA VAL A 471 -18.45 -4.34 2.66
C VAL A 471 -17.69 -3.02 2.46
N VAL A 472 -16.37 -3.06 2.33
CA VAL A 472 -15.51 -1.89 2.08
C VAL A 472 -15.94 -1.19 0.81
N ARG A 473 -16.19 -1.93 -0.28
CA ARG A 473 -16.67 -1.36 -1.53
C ARG A 473 -18.01 -0.64 -1.36
N ALA A 474 -18.98 -1.24 -0.66
CA ALA A 474 -20.28 -0.62 -0.40
C ALA A 474 -20.14 0.67 0.44
N ILE A 475 -19.33 0.65 1.50
CA ILE A 475 -19.11 1.84 2.33
C ILE A 475 -18.40 2.95 1.56
N ASN A 476 -17.42 2.62 0.73
CA ASN A 476 -16.71 3.61 -0.07
C ASN A 476 -17.62 4.24 -1.12
N GLN A 477 -18.25 3.42 -1.97
CA GLN A 477 -19.02 3.90 -3.13
C GLN A 477 -20.31 4.63 -2.74
N SER A 478 -21.02 4.13 -1.73
CA SER A 478 -22.32 4.67 -1.31
C SER A 478 -22.22 5.64 -0.13
N GLY A 479 -21.09 5.63 0.58
CA GLY A 479 -20.81 6.48 1.73
C GLY A 479 -19.68 7.47 1.45
N ILE A 480 -18.44 7.05 1.68
CA ILE A 480 -17.27 7.95 1.79
C ILE A 480 -17.03 8.78 0.52
N GLU A 481 -17.10 8.17 -0.67
CA GLU A 481 -16.93 8.87 -1.95
C GLU A 481 -18.08 9.87 -2.19
N GLN A 482 -19.32 9.49 -1.87
CA GLN A 482 -20.46 10.40 -1.98
C GLN A 482 -20.30 11.62 -1.08
N ILE A 483 -19.66 11.47 0.07
CA ILE A 483 -19.45 12.53 1.04
C ILE A 483 -18.31 13.46 0.63
N LEU A 484 -17.12 12.91 0.36
CA LEU A 484 -15.88 13.68 0.17
C LEU A 484 -15.64 14.12 -1.27
N VAL A 485 -16.25 13.44 -2.24
CA VAL A 485 -16.17 13.79 -3.67
C VAL A 485 -17.52 14.31 -4.15
N GLY A 486 -18.61 13.61 -3.83
CA GLY A 486 -19.96 13.96 -4.26
C GLY A 486 -20.62 15.11 -3.49
N GLY A 487 -20.10 15.47 -2.30
CA GLY A 487 -20.64 16.53 -1.44
C GLY A 487 -21.92 16.17 -0.66
N SER A 488 -22.37 14.91 -0.71
CA SER A 488 -23.58 14.41 -0.04
C SER A 488 -23.54 14.62 1.47
N ASP A 489 -24.70 14.74 2.12
CA ASP A 489 -24.77 14.81 3.58
C ASP A 489 -24.27 13.51 4.23
N VAL A 490 -23.60 13.63 5.37
CA VAL A 490 -22.89 12.49 5.99
C VAL A 490 -23.88 11.42 6.45
N LYS A 491 -24.97 11.81 7.12
CA LYS A 491 -25.93 10.85 7.67
C LYS A 491 -26.62 10.05 6.57
N GLY A 492 -27.13 10.72 5.53
CA GLY A 492 -27.84 10.08 4.43
C GLY A 492 -26.97 9.11 3.65
N ALA A 493 -25.73 9.50 3.33
CA ALA A 493 -24.79 8.63 2.64
C ALA A 493 -24.38 7.41 3.51
N LEU A 494 -24.11 7.61 4.81
CA LEU A 494 -23.82 6.50 5.71
C LEU A 494 -25.03 5.57 5.91
N ASP A 495 -26.26 6.10 5.92
CA ASP A 495 -27.48 5.29 5.98
C ASP A 495 -27.66 4.41 4.74
N GLN A 496 -27.39 4.97 3.56
CA GLN A 496 -27.45 4.21 2.33
C GLN A 496 -26.38 3.10 2.32
N ALA A 497 -25.14 3.44 2.68
CA ALA A 497 -24.07 2.46 2.81
C ALA A 497 -24.42 1.36 3.83
N ALA A 498 -25.02 1.71 4.98
CA ALA A 498 -25.39 0.73 5.99
C ALA A 498 -26.44 -0.26 5.48
N GLN A 499 -27.44 0.21 4.72
CA GLN A 499 -28.44 -0.67 4.10
C GLN A 499 -27.81 -1.65 3.10
N GLU A 500 -26.84 -1.20 2.30
CA GLU A 500 -26.13 -2.08 1.36
C GLU A 500 -25.25 -3.09 2.10
N VAL A 501 -24.55 -2.66 3.15
CA VAL A 501 -23.74 -3.54 4.00
C VAL A 501 -24.61 -4.60 4.68
N ASP A 502 -25.78 -4.24 5.22
CA ASP A 502 -26.68 -5.22 5.84
C ASP A 502 -27.15 -6.29 4.84
N GLN A 503 -27.38 -5.93 3.57
CA GLN A 503 -27.71 -6.90 2.53
C GLN A 503 -26.53 -7.84 2.20
N ILE A 504 -25.29 -7.37 2.29
CA ILE A 504 -24.09 -8.17 2.08
C ILE A 504 -23.88 -9.12 3.28
N LEU A 505 -24.08 -8.61 4.49
CA LEU A 505 -23.94 -9.39 5.73
C LEU A 505 -24.97 -10.52 5.85
N GLN A 506 -26.14 -10.39 5.21
CA GLN A 506 -27.19 -11.42 5.22
C GLN A 506 -27.00 -12.55 4.20
N ARG A 507 -26.12 -12.40 3.22
CA ARG A 507 -25.76 -13.44 2.25
C ARG A 507 -24.71 -14.38 2.84
#